data_AF-A0A924CDK5-F1
#
_entry.id   AF-A0A924CDK5-F1
#
_cell.length_a   1.000
_cell.length_b   1.000
_cell.length_c   1.000
_cell.angle_alpha   90.00
_cell.angle_beta   90.00
_cell.angle_gamma   90.00
#
_symmetry.space_group_name_H-M   'P 1'
#
loop_
_entity.id
_entity.type
_entity.pdbx_description
1 polymer ?
#
loop_
_entity_poly.entity_id
_entity_poly.type
_entity_poly.pdbx_seq_one_letter_code
_entity_poly.pdbx_strand_id
1 'polypeptide(L)'
;MKVLLYAQNYSPRLQYICTFIFKEVMGVECTVTCDLEEFKSYNSVRINYSNSPICENEFYILPVDLLFQNNIVPQRVECFKINNHQAFFKIDHADFSFDIFAASFYLLSRYEEYLPHKKDIYGRYAHENSLAFKEGFLHLPLINIWAKNFVAALQNKFPSFIFIQHAFRFVPTYDIDIAFSYKHKGLWRNAVGFLKSPSLERIMVVCGWRKDPFDTYDWMDALHKKFQLNPIYFFLVAA
;
A
#
# COMPACT_ATOMS: atom_id res chain seq x y z
N MET A 1 12.78 14.01 -15.77
CA MET A 1 12.31 13.16 -16.89
C MET A 1 10.84 12.86 -16.66
N LYS A 2 10.02 12.90 -17.71
CA LYS A 2 8.56 12.72 -17.60
C LYS A 2 8.15 11.51 -18.45
N VAL A 3 7.37 10.61 -17.87
CA VAL A 3 6.75 9.48 -18.57
C VAL A 3 5.41 9.94 -19.14
N LEU A 4 5.12 9.59 -20.39
CA LEU A 4 3.80 9.80 -21.00
C LEU A 4 3.12 8.43 -21.16
N LEU A 5 1.96 8.26 -20.55
CA LEU A 5 1.14 7.07 -20.70
C LEU A 5 -0.09 7.42 -21.54
N TYR A 6 -0.26 6.76 -22.69
CA TYR A 6 -1.47 6.88 -23.47
C TYR A 6 -2.49 5.84 -23.05
N ALA A 7 -3.74 6.25 -22.91
CA ALA A 7 -4.89 5.38 -22.77
C ALA A 7 -6.06 5.89 -23.61
N GLN A 8 -6.91 4.99 -24.12
CA GLN A 8 -8.06 5.37 -24.95
C GLN A 8 -9.07 6.26 -24.20
N ASN A 9 -9.18 6.05 -22.89
CA ASN A 9 -10.10 6.79 -22.03
C ASN A 9 -9.40 7.17 -20.73
N TYR A 10 -9.81 8.29 -20.14
CA TYR A 10 -9.40 8.65 -18.80
C TYR A 10 -10.18 7.85 -17.75
N SER A 11 -9.52 7.52 -16.63
CA SER A 11 -10.17 6.95 -15.46
C SER A 11 -9.48 7.40 -14.16
N PRO A 12 -10.23 7.72 -13.10
CA PRO A 12 -9.66 7.96 -11.77
C PRO A 12 -8.80 6.80 -11.24
N ARG A 13 -9.17 5.54 -11.54
CA ARG A 13 -8.40 4.37 -11.11
C ARG A 13 -7.03 4.32 -11.79
N LEU A 14 -7.01 4.60 -13.10
CA LEU A 14 -5.78 4.67 -13.88
C LEU A 14 -4.88 5.82 -13.42
N GLN A 15 -5.44 7.01 -13.23
CA GLN A 15 -4.70 8.18 -12.75
C GLN A 15 -4.08 7.92 -11.37
N TYR A 16 -4.85 7.35 -10.45
CA TYR A 16 -4.39 6.99 -9.12
C TYR A 16 -3.20 6.02 -9.19
N ILE A 17 -3.34 4.92 -9.94
CA ILE A 17 -2.30 3.89 -9.93
C ILE A 17 -1.04 4.31 -10.68
N CYS A 18 -1.18 5.10 -11.76
CA CYS A 18 -0.02 5.70 -12.43
C CYS A 18 0.71 6.65 -11.48
N THR A 19 -0.02 7.49 -10.75
CA THR A 19 0.58 8.40 -9.77
C THR A 19 1.34 7.61 -8.70
N PHE A 20 0.72 6.57 -8.14
CA PHE A 20 1.38 5.74 -7.12
C PHE A 20 2.64 5.05 -7.66
N ILE A 21 2.55 4.31 -8.77
CA ILE A 21 3.69 3.54 -9.29
C ILE A 21 4.83 4.47 -9.73
N PHE A 22 4.53 5.50 -10.52
CA PHE A 22 5.58 6.35 -11.06
C PHE A 22 6.11 7.34 -10.02
N LYS A 23 5.24 8.05 -9.30
CA LYS A 23 5.67 9.10 -8.38
C LYS A 23 6.13 8.54 -7.04
N GLU A 24 5.28 7.75 -6.37
CA GLU A 24 5.55 7.30 -5.00
C GLU A 24 6.55 6.14 -4.95
N VAL A 25 6.49 5.20 -5.91
CA VAL A 25 7.39 4.05 -5.93
C VAL A 25 8.67 4.31 -6.73
N MET A 26 8.56 5.00 -7.87
CA MET A 26 9.70 5.19 -8.80
C MET A 26 10.35 6.57 -8.77
N GLY A 27 9.75 7.55 -8.08
CA GLY A 27 10.27 8.92 -8.02
C GLY A 27 10.28 9.65 -9.37
N VAL A 28 9.41 9.26 -10.31
CA VAL A 28 9.30 9.86 -11.65
C VAL A 28 7.90 10.41 -11.91
N GLU A 29 7.82 11.52 -12.62
CA GLU A 29 6.53 12.10 -13.01
C GLU A 29 5.93 11.34 -14.19
N CYS A 30 4.63 11.06 -14.12
CA CYS A 30 3.87 10.43 -15.20
C CYS A 30 2.62 11.27 -15.52
N THR A 31 2.36 11.47 -16.81
CA THR A 31 1.11 12.07 -17.29
C THR A 31 0.37 11.07 -18.15
N VAL A 32 -0.92 10.92 -17.85
CA VAL A 32 -1.86 10.15 -18.66
C VAL A 32 -2.43 11.07 -19.73
N THR A 33 -2.39 10.65 -20.98
CA THR A 33 -3.01 11.37 -22.11
C THR A 33 -3.98 10.46 -22.86
N CYS A 34 -5.02 11.06 -23.42
CA CYS A 34 -5.91 10.43 -24.40
C CYS A 34 -5.68 11.01 -25.81
N ASP A 35 -4.72 11.90 -25.98
CA ASP A 35 -4.35 12.47 -27.28
C ASP A 35 -3.32 11.56 -27.97
N LEU A 36 -3.78 10.93 -29.05
CA LEU A 36 -2.98 10.01 -29.84
C LEU A 36 -1.84 10.72 -30.58
N GLU A 37 -2.04 11.97 -31.02
CA GLU A 37 -1.02 12.72 -31.75
C GLU A 37 0.04 13.27 -30.79
N GLU A 38 -0.34 13.66 -29.57
CA GLU A 38 0.60 13.91 -28.48
C GLU A 38 1.47 12.67 -28.22
N PHE A 39 0.84 11.49 -28.09
CA PHE A 39 1.56 10.23 -27.84
C PHE A 39 2.56 9.88 -28.95
N LYS A 40 2.15 9.96 -30.22
CA LYS A 40 3.00 9.65 -31.37
C LYS A 40 4.20 10.59 -31.50
N SER A 41 3.98 11.88 -31.22
CA SER A 41 5.02 12.92 -31.31
C SER A 41 5.96 12.96 -30.09
N TYR A 42 5.63 12.23 -29.01
CA TYR A 42 6.45 12.18 -27.81
C TYR A 42 7.71 11.33 -28.00
N ASN A 43 8.89 11.96 -27.85
CA ASN A 43 10.20 11.36 -28.13
C ASN A 43 10.95 10.87 -26.87
N SER A 44 10.26 10.75 -25.74
CA SER A 44 10.81 10.25 -24.47
C SER A 44 10.06 8.98 -24.07
N VAL A 45 10.29 8.49 -22.85
CA VAL A 45 9.65 7.28 -22.31
C VAL A 45 8.13 7.37 -22.44
N ARG A 46 7.58 6.54 -23.33
CA ARG A 46 6.16 6.48 -23.65
C ARG A 46 5.62 5.07 -23.47
N ILE A 47 4.48 4.98 -22.80
CA ILE A 47 3.80 3.73 -22.53
C ILE A 47 2.45 3.76 -23.24
N ASN A 48 2.22 2.77 -24.11
CA ASN A 48 0.91 2.55 -24.71
C ASN A 48 0.13 1.59 -23.80
N TYR A 49 -0.96 2.09 -23.21
CA TYR A 49 -1.90 1.33 -22.40
C TYR A 49 -3.28 1.28 -23.09
N SER A 50 -3.34 0.58 -24.21
CA SER A 50 -4.54 0.45 -25.05
C SER A 50 -4.64 -0.94 -25.70
N ASN A 51 -5.68 -1.16 -26.51
CA ASN A 51 -6.02 -2.49 -27.04
C ASN A 51 -5.11 -2.97 -28.19
N SER A 52 -4.25 -2.11 -28.72
CA SER A 52 -3.38 -2.43 -29.84
C SER A 52 -2.11 -1.58 -29.84
N PRO A 53 -0.98 -2.09 -30.36
CA PRO A 53 0.20 -1.28 -30.59
C PRO A 53 -0.09 -0.07 -31.50
N ILE A 54 0.55 1.07 -31.24
CA ILE A 54 0.30 2.33 -31.98
C ILE A 54 1.47 2.71 -32.88
N CYS A 55 2.69 2.62 -32.37
CA CYS A 55 3.88 3.07 -33.08
C CYS A 55 5.12 2.24 -32.74
N GLU A 56 6.17 2.41 -33.54
CA GLU A 56 7.47 1.84 -33.24
C GLU A 56 8.09 2.52 -32.01
N ASN A 57 8.88 1.79 -31.21
CA ASN A 57 9.50 2.30 -29.97
C ASN A 57 8.52 2.81 -28.89
N GLU A 58 7.38 2.16 -28.72
CA GLU A 58 6.57 2.27 -27.49
C GLU A 58 6.86 1.15 -26.50
N PHE A 59 6.52 1.37 -25.23
CA PHE A 59 6.37 0.28 -24.27
C PHE A 59 4.90 -0.10 -24.16
N TYR A 60 4.53 -1.26 -24.66
CA TYR A 60 3.14 -1.68 -24.79
C TYR A 60 2.69 -2.57 -23.62
N ILE A 61 1.58 -2.18 -22.98
CA ILE A 61 0.87 -2.99 -21.98
C ILE A 61 -0.60 -3.03 -22.39
N LEU A 62 -1.15 -4.22 -22.59
CA LEU A 62 -2.58 -4.40 -22.85
C LEU A 62 -3.38 -4.17 -21.56
N PRO A 63 -4.36 -3.25 -21.52
CA PRO A 63 -5.17 -3.06 -20.33
C PRO A 63 -6.13 -4.23 -20.11
N VAL A 64 -6.30 -4.63 -18.84
CA VAL A 64 -7.54 -5.30 -18.42
C VAL A 64 -8.58 -4.24 -18.02
N ASP A 65 -9.86 -4.59 -18.15
CA ASP A 65 -10.97 -3.64 -17.99
C ASP A 65 -11.08 -3.01 -16.60
N LEU A 66 -10.46 -3.61 -15.57
CA LEU A 66 -10.60 -3.20 -14.16
C LEU A 66 -10.39 -1.70 -13.94
N LEU A 67 -9.40 -1.10 -14.62
CA LEU A 67 -9.09 0.31 -14.44
C LEU A 67 -10.10 1.24 -15.10
N PHE A 68 -10.93 0.76 -16.03
CA PHE A 68 -11.93 1.56 -16.74
C PHE A 68 -13.37 1.26 -16.28
N GLN A 69 -13.55 0.32 -15.35
CA GLN A 69 -14.84 0.03 -14.73
C GLN A 69 -15.22 1.09 -13.68
N ASN A 70 -16.50 1.47 -13.66
CA ASN A 70 -17.08 2.39 -12.66
C ASN A 70 -17.78 1.67 -11.50
N ASN A 71 -18.09 0.38 -11.66
CA ASN A 71 -18.68 -0.47 -10.63
C ASN A 71 -17.62 -1.32 -9.92
N ILE A 72 -18.02 -1.92 -8.79
CA ILE A 72 -17.22 -2.91 -8.08
C ILE A 72 -17.91 -4.26 -8.28
N VAL A 73 -17.29 -5.10 -9.11
CA VAL A 73 -17.76 -6.46 -9.42
C VAL A 73 -16.63 -7.46 -9.28
N PRO A 74 -16.93 -8.74 -8.99
CA PRO A 74 -15.92 -9.79 -8.91
C PRO A 74 -15.05 -9.83 -10.17
N GLN A 75 -13.73 -9.89 -9.96
CA GLN A 75 -12.76 -10.03 -11.04
C GLN A 75 -12.28 -11.48 -11.12
N ARG A 76 -12.04 -11.98 -12.32
CA ARG A 76 -11.36 -13.26 -12.51
C ARG A 76 -9.86 -13.05 -12.33
N VAL A 77 -9.33 -13.51 -11.21
CA VAL A 77 -7.91 -13.37 -10.88
C VAL A 77 -7.26 -14.75 -10.86
N GLU A 78 -6.43 -15.02 -11.86
CA GLU A 78 -5.64 -16.24 -11.93
C GLU A 78 -4.17 -15.89 -11.69
N CYS A 79 -3.60 -16.46 -10.63
CA CYS A 79 -2.21 -16.23 -10.28
C CYS A 79 -1.28 -17.13 -11.09
N PHE A 80 -0.13 -16.58 -11.44
CA PHE A 80 0.99 -17.28 -12.05
C PHE A 80 2.30 -16.76 -11.45
N LYS A 81 3.39 -17.48 -11.67
CA LYS A 81 4.71 -17.08 -11.16
C LYS A 81 5.55 -16.41 -12.24
N ILE A 82 6.15 -15.28 -11.88
CA ILE A 82 7.18 -14.59 -12.65
C ILE A 82 8.36 -14.26 -11.74
N ASN A 83 9.57 -14.65 -12.12
CA ASN A 83 10.79 -14.45 -11.32
C ASN A 83 10.61 -14.91 -9.86
N ASN A 84 10.01 -16.08 -9.63
CA ASN A 84 9.66 -16.66 -8.32
C ASN A 84 8.62 -15.90 -7.47
N HIS A 85 7.96 -14.87 -8.01
CA HIS A 85 6.93 -14.11 -7.32
C HIS A 85 5.57 -14.27 -7.99
N GLN A 86 4.49 -14.19 -7.23
CA GLN A 86 3.14 -14.25 -7.75
C GLN A 86 2.83 -13.00 -8.59
N ALA A 87 2.07 -13.17 -9.66
CA ALA A 87 1.52 -12.12 -10.51
C ALA A 87 0.16 -12.59 -11.04
N PHE A 88 -0.67 -11.66 -11.51
CA PHE A 88 -1.99 -11.96 -12.05
C PHE A 88 -2.38 -10.88 -13.06
N PHE A 89 -3.52 -11.07 -13.74
CA PHE A 89 -3.87 -10.33 -14.97
C PHE A 89 -2.83 -10.52 -16.06
N LYS A 90 -2.49 -11.79 -16.31
CA LYS A 90 -1.54 -12.19 -17.35
C LYS A 90 -1.98 -11.64 -18.71
N ILE A 91 -1.01 -11.15 -19.47
CA ILE A 91 -1.18 -10.65 -20.83
C ILE A 91 -0.20 -11.41 -21.72
N ASP A 92 -0.66 -11.78 -22.91
CA ASP A 92 0.19 -12.26 -23.98
C ASP A 92 0.42 -11.13 -25.01
N HIS A 93 1.55 -11.16 -25.73
CA HIS A 93 1.87 -10.20 -26.80
C HIS A 93 2.06 -8.73 -26.35
N ALA A 94 2.61 -8.50 -25.15
CA ALA A 94 2.96 -7.17 -24.62
C ALA A 94 4.44 -7.11 -24.17
N ASP A 95 4.98 -5.90 -23.96
CA ASP A 95 6.35 -5.71 -23.45
C ASP A 95 6.49 -6.10 -21.96
N PHE A 96 5.37 -6.33 -21.27
CA PHE A 96 5.31 -6.83 -19.90
C PHE A 96 4.31 -7.98 -19.78
N SER A 97 4.62 -8.99 -18.94
CA SER A 97 3.87 -10.26 -18.92
C SER A 97 2.49 -10.21 -18.26
N PHE A 98 2.09 -9.06 -17.71
CA PHE A 98 0.79 -8.84 -17.07
C PHE A 98 0.49 -7.36 -16.94
N ASP A 99 -0.78 -7.05 -16.63
CA ASP A 99 -1.20 -5.68 -16.37
C ASP A 99 -0.73 -5.23 -14.99
N ILE A 100 0.48 -4.66 -14.92
CA ILE A 100 1.04 -4.17 -13.66
C ILE A 100 0.17 -3.08 -13.03
N PHE A 101 -0.49 -2.25 -13.82
CA PHE A 101 -1.33 -1.17 -13.32
C PHE A 101 -2.59 -1.74 -12.67
N ALA A 102 -3.33 -2.60 -13.38
CA ALA A 102 -4.53 -3.22 -12.81
C ALA A 102 -4.21 -4.12 -11.61
N ALA A 103 -3.13 -4.91 -11.67
CA ALA A 103 -2.75 -5.81 -10.59
C ALA A 103 -2.38 -5.04 -9.32
N SER A 104 -1.61 -3.94 -9.47
CA SER A 104 -1.23 -3.10 -8.35
C SER A 104 -2.44 -2.35 -7.77
N PHE A 105 -3.34 -1.84 -8.63
CA PHE A 105 -4.59 -1.22 -8.18
C PHE A 105 -5.45 -2.20 -7.38
N TYR A 106 -5.61 -3.44 -7.85
CA TYR A 106 -6.41 -4.46 -7.18
C TYR A 106 -5.93 -4.71 -5.73
N LEU A 107 -4.62 -4.81 -5.53
CA LEU A 107 -4.03 -5.00 -4.20
C LEU A 107 -4.11 -3.74 -3.32
N LEU A 108 -3.74 -2.57 -3.84
CA LEU A 108 -3.70 -1.32 -3.06
C LEU A 108 -5.08 -0.84 -2.64
N SER A 109 -6.05 -0.94 -3.55
CA SER A 109 -7.43 -0.53 -3.25
C SER A 109 -8.12 -1.48 -2.28
N ARG A 110 -7.50 -2.61 -1.92
CA ARG A 110 -8.13 -3.69 -1.14
C ARG A 110 -9.45 -4.10 -1.78
N TYR A 111 -9.45 -4.24 -3.11
CA TYR A 111 -10.64 -4.40 -3.93
C TYR A 111 -11.59 -5.51 -3.43
N GLU A 112 -11.00 -6.60 -2.91
CA GLU A 112 -11.70 -7.74 -2.34
C GLU A 112 -12.59 -7.41 -1.13
N GLU A 113 -12.26 -6.38 -0.37
CA GLU A 113 -13.00 -5.98 0.84
C GLU A 113 -14.34 -5.32 0.51
N TYR A 114 -14.47 -4.79 -0.71
CA TYR A 114 -15.71 -4.17 -1.19
C TYR A 114 -16.69 -5.17 -1.81
N LEU A 115 -16.26 -6.42 -2.02
CA LEU A 115 -17.11 -7.51 -2.51
C LEU A 115 -17.76 -8.27 -1.35
N PRO A 116 -18.85 -9.02 -1.59
CA PRO A 116 -19.41 -9.91 -0.57
C PRO A 116 -18.35 -10.85 0.00
N HIS A 117 -18.14 -10.79 1.32
CA HIS A 117 -17.11 -11.56 2.01
C HIS A 117 -17.57 -12.01 3.39
N LYS A 118 -16.92 -13.05 3.91
CA LYS A 118 -17.11 -13.48 5.29
C LYS A 118 -16.34 -12.55 6.22
N LYS A 119 -17.01 -12.03 7.24
CA LYS A 119 -16.40 -11.20 8.27
C LYS A 119 -15.74 -12.06 9.36
N ASP A 120 -14.69 -11.50 9.97
CA ASP A 120 -14.07 -12.05 11.18
C ASP A 120 -14.97 -11.83 12.42
N ILE A 121 -14.54 -12.31 13.59
CA ILE A 121 -15.26 -12.16 14.86
C ILE A 121 -15.47 -10.71 15.30
N TYR A 122 -14.73 -9.77 14.69
CA TYR A 122 -14.80 -8.34 14.96
C TYR A 122 -15.60 -7.58 13.89
N GLY A 123 -16.20 -8.29 12.93
CA GLY A 123 -17.01 -7.70 11.86
C GLY A 123 -16.20 -7.08 10.71
N ARG A 124 -14.91 -7.38 10.60
CA ARG A 124 -13.98 -6.86 9.58
C ARG A 124 -13.74 -7.89 8.48
N TYR A 125 -13.08 -7.49 7.39
CA TYR A 125 -12.60 -8.43 6.39
C TYR A 125 -11.54 -9.37 6.98
N ALA A 126 -11.80 -10.69 6.93
CA ALA A 126 -10.84 -11.68 7.41
C ALA A 126 -9.69 -11.83 6.39
N HIS A 127 -8.44 -11.61 6.82
CA HIS A 127 -7.26 -11.63 5.94
C HIS A 127 -7.09 -12.95 5.17
N GLU A 128 -7.57 -14.06 5.72
CA GLU A 128 -7.57 -15.40 5.12
C GLU A 128 -8.37 -15.46 3.82
N ASN A 129 -9.32 -14.54 3.64
CA ASN A 129 -10.09 -14.43 2.41
C ASN A 129 -9.31 -13.77 1.27
N SER A 130 -8.23 -13.03 1.57
CA SER A 130 -7.50 -12.26 0.57
C SER A 130 -6.74 -13.18 -0.39
N LEU A 131 -6.63 -12.74 -1.65
CA LEU A 131 -5.75 -13.37 -2.63
C LEU A 131 -4.33 -13.51 -2.08
N ALA A 132 -3.84 -12.48 -1.39
CA ALA A 132 -2.50 -12.44 -0.82
C ALA A 132 -2.23 -13.54 0.20
N PHE A 133 -3.21 -13.85 1.06
CA PHE A 133 -3.10 -14.96 1.99
C PHE A 133 -3.20 -16.31 1.27
N LYS A 134 -4.20 -16.49 0.41
CA LYS A 134 -4.47 -17.73 -0.31
C LYS A 134 -3.29 -18.18 -1.19
N GLU A 135 -2.62 -17.22 -1.81
CA GLU A 135 -1.48 -17.45 -2.71
C GLU A 135 -0.12 -17.31 -2.02
N GLY A 136 -0.12 -17.13 -0.68
CA GLY A 136 1.08 -17.18 0.15
C GLY A 136 2.04 -16.00 0.01
N PHE A 137 1.59 -14.83 -0.48
CA PHE A 137 2.44 -13.66 -0.69
C PHE A 137 2.15 -12.49 0.27
N LEU A 138 1.31 -12.68 1.28
CA LEU A 138 0.92 -11.63 2.24
C LEU A 138 2.11 -10.93 2.93
N HIS A 139 3.23 -11.63 3.08
CA HIS A 139 4.45 -11.13 3.73
C HIS A 139 5.40 -10.39 2.78
N LEU A 140 5.06 -10.28 1.49
CA LEU A 140 5.93 -9.71 0.46
C LEU A 140 5.42 -8.34 0.00
N PRO A 141 6.31 -7.35 -0.24
CA PRO A 141 5.96 -6.08 -0.85
C PRO A 141 5.81 -6.26 -2.37
N LEU A 142 4.79 -7.03 -2.78
CA LEU A 142 4.70 -7.59 -4.13
C LEU A 142 4.70 -6.52 -5.23
N ILE A 143 4.04 -5.38 -4.98
CA ILE A 143 4.02 -4.24 -5.92
C ILE A 143 5.41 -3.62 -6.07
N ASN A 144 6.19 -3.47 -4.99
CA ASN A 144 7.56 -2.95 -5.08
C ASN A 144 8.46 -3.90 -5.88
N ILE A 145 8.25 -5.21 -5.72
CA ILE A 145 8.98 -6.24 -6.49
C ILE A 145 8.62 -6.14 -7.97
N TRP A 146 7.33 -6.02 -8.31
CA TRP A 146 6.88 -5.80 -9.69
C TRP A 146 7.41 -4.49 -10.26
N ALA A 147 7.39 -3.39 -9.50
CA ALA A 147 7.89 -2.09 -9.93
C ALA A 147 9.39 -2.16 -10.27
N LYS A 148 10.20 -2.89 -9.50
CA LYS A 148 11.62 -3.12 -9.82
C LYS A 148 11.79 -3.87 -11.15
N ASN A 149 10.99 -4.91 -11.39
CA ASN A 149 11.03 -5.65 -12.65
C ASN A 149 10.55 -4.77 -13.83
N PHE A 150 9.55 -3.92 -13.58
CA PHE A 150 9.01 -2.99 -14.56
C PHE A 150 10.02 -1.89 -14.94
N VAL A 151 10.76 -1.35 -13.97
CA VAL A 151 11.89 -0.45 -14.22
C VAL A 151 12.92 -1.12 -15.14
N ALA A 152 13.30 -2.36 -14.86
CA ALA A 152 14.26 -3.08 -15.71
C ALA A 152 13.72 -3.26 -17.14
N ALA A 153 12.44 -3.60 -17.30
CA ALA A 153 11.81 -3.69 -18.62
C ALA A 153 11.78 -2.34 -19.35
N LEU A 154 11.45 -1.25 -18.66
CA LEU A 154 11.49 0.10 -19.21
C LEU A 154 12.90 0.51 -19.61
N GLN A 155 13.93 0.19 -18.82
CA GLN A 155 15.32 0.51 -19.13
C GLN A 155 15.84 -0.30 -20.33
N ASN A 156 15.38 -1.54 -20.51
CA ASN A 156 15.71 -2.32 -21.70
C ASN A 156 15.16 -1.67 -22.99
N LYS A 157 13.96 -1.07 -22.92
CA LYS A 157 13.33 -0.38 -24.07
C LYS A 157 13.85 1.06 -24.24
N PHE A 158 14.08 1.75 -23.14
CA PHE A 158 14.50 3.14 -23.05
C PHE A 158 15.75 3.25 -22.16
N PRO A 159 16.96 3.05 -22.70
CA PRO A 159 18.20 3.05 -21.91
C PRO A 159 18.50 4.36 -21.16
N SER A 160 17.89 5.47 -21.59
CA SER A 160 17.99 6.78 -20.92
C SER A 160 17.05 6.92 -19.72
N PHE A 161 16.18 5.93 -19.43
CA PHE A 161 15.25 5.99 -18.30
C PHE A 161 15.98 5.89 -16.95
N ILE A 162 15.88 6.97 -16.16
CA ILE A 162 16.48 7.06 -14.84
C ILE A 162 15.43 6.75 -13.77
N PHE A 163 15.74 5.76 -12.94
CA PHE A 163 14.96 5.39 -11.76
C PHE A 163 15.67 5.88 -10.50
N ILE A 164 14.94 6.58 -9.63
CA ILE A 164 15.45 7.03 -8.34
C ILE A 164 14.96 6.04 -7.28
N GLN A 165 15.85 5.17 -6.83
CA GLN A 165 15.52 4.28 -5.71
C GLN A 165 15.51 5.10 -4.41
N HIS A 166 14.34 5.22 -3.79
CA HIS A 166 14.26 5.76 -2.45
C HIS A 166 14.99 4.84 -1.47
N ALA A 167 15.84 5.43 -0.61
CA ALA A 167 16.41 4.72 0.51
C ALA A 167 15.29 4.28 1.46
N PHE A 168 15.29 2.99 1.82
CA PHE A 168 14.34 2.48 2.80
C PHE A 168 14.49 3.25 4.11
N ARG A 169 13.37 3.75 4.63
CA ARG A 169 13.31 4.44 5.91
C ARG A 169 12.22 3.80 6.77
N PHE A 170 12.61 3.32 7.93
CA PHE A 170 11.68 2.84 8.94
C PHE A 170 11.33 3.97 9.92
N VAL A 171 10.05 4.29 10.03
CA VAL A 171 9.52 5.29 10.97
C VAL A 171 8.47 4.61 11.84
N PRO A 172 8.78 4.28 13.10
CA PRO A 172 7.78 3.75 14.02
C PRO A 172 6.66 4.77 14.24
N THR A 173 5.41 4.32 14.20
CA THR A 173 4.26 5.14 14.59
C THR A 173 3.52 4.47 15.74
N TYR A 174 3.01 5.27 16.67
CA TYR A 174 2.28 4.77 17.84
C TYR A 174 0.94 5.50 18.00
N ASP A 175 -0.14 4.74 17.97
CA ASP A 175 -1.47 5.22 18.36
C ASP A 175 -1.65 5.00 19.87
N ILE A 176 -1.63 6.08 20.64
CA ILE A 176 -1.77 6.05 22.09
C ILE A 176 -3.20 6.42 22.46
N ASP A 177 -4.07 5.41 22.50
CA ASP A 177 -5.48 5.56 22.90
C ASP A 177 -5.63 5.81 24.41
N ILE A 178 -4.80 5.14 25.21
CA ILE A 178 -4.83 5.22 26.68
C ILE A 178 -3.40 5.33 27.19
N ALA A 179 -3.00 6.54 27.57
CA ALA A 179 -1.65 6.80 28.08
C ALA A 179 -1.35 6.09 29.43
N PHE A 180 -2.38 5.91 30.28
CA PHE A 180 -2.22 5.34 31.61
C PHE A 180 -3.39 4.41 31.95
N SER A 181 -3.11 3.28 32.59
CA SER A 181 -4.15 2.35 33.04
C SER A 181 -4.87 2.88 34.28
N TYR A 182 -4.14 3.50 35.20
CA TYR A 182 -4.64 3.97 36.50
C TYR A 182 -4.20 5.38 36.86
N LYS A 183 -2.94 5.75 36.61
CA LYS A 183 -2.43 7.11 36.86
C LYS A 183 -3.23 8.13 36.05
N HIS A 184 -3.34 9.35 36.59
CA HIS A 184 -4.07 10.47 35.98
C HIS A 184 -5.57 10.25 35.73
N LYS A 185 -6.10 9.05 35.96
CA LYS A 185 -7.55 8.82 36.03
C LYS A 185 -8.02 9.27 37.41
N GLY A 186 -8.95 10.22 37.45
CA GLY A 186 -9.47 10.77 38.70
C GLY A 186 -9.93 9.70 39.69
N LEU A 187 -9.92 10.03 40.99
CA LEU A 187 -10.19 9.09 42.09
C LEU A 187 -11.50 8.31 41.89
N TRP A 188 -12.56 8.98 41.41
CA TRP A 188 -13.85 8.34 41.13
C TRP A 188 -13.75 7.20 40.10
N ARG A 189 -13.02 7.41 38.99
CA ARG A 189 -12.84 6.38 37.95
C ARG A 189 -12.04 5.19 38.47
N ASN A 190 -11.08 5.45 39.35
CA ASN A 190 -10.33 4.38 40.00
C ASN A 190 -11.17 3.61 41.03
N ALA A 191 -11.99 4.29 41.83
CA ALA A 191 -12.90 3.66 42.79
C ALA A 191 -13.96 2.79 42.12
N VAL A 192 -14.65 3.31 41.09
CA VAL A 192 -15.63 2.53 40.31
C VAL A 192 -14.94 1.36 39.61
N GLY A 193 -13.76 1.58 39.05
CA GLY A 193 -12.97 0.52 38.43
C GLY A 193 -12.58 -0.59 39.41
N PHE A 194 -12.25 -0.23 40.66
CA PHE A 194 -11.95 -1.19 41.71
C PHE A 194 -13.18 -1.98 42.16
N LEU A 195 -14.35 -1.33 42.32
CA LEU A 195 -15.59 -2.01 42.67
C LEU A 195 -16.02 -3.03 41.60
N LYS A 196 -15.84 -2.69 40.32
CA LYS A 196 -16.14 -3.60 39.21
C LYS A 196 -15.13 -4.73 39.08
N SER A 197 -13.85 -4.45 39.31
CA SER A 197 -12.76 -5.42 39.16
C SER A 197 -11.63 -5.08 40.13
N PRO A 198 -11.67 -5.62 41.37
CA PRO A 198 -10.64 -5.38 42.37
C PRO A 198 -9.28 -5.82 41.86
N SER A 199 -8.27 -4.95 42.03
CA SER A 199 -6.90 -5.24 41.58
C SER A 199 -5.91 -4.64 42.56
N LEU A 200 -5.02 -5.49 43.09
CA LEU A 200 -3.89 -5.05 43.91
C LEU A 200 -2.94 -4.15 43.11
N GLU A 201 -2.77 -4.41 41.81
CA GLU A 201 -1.96 -3.57 40.92
C GLU A 201 -2.50 -2.14 40.85
N ARG A 202 -3.83 -1.97 40.74
CA ARG A 202 -4.46 -0.63 40.75
C ARG A 202 -4.12 0.12 42.03
N ILE A 203 -4.24 -0.53 43.20
CA ILE A 203 -3.92 0.10 44.49
C ILE A 203 -2.45 0.49 44.52
N MET A 204 -1.54 -0.43 44.19
CA MET A 204 -0.10 -0.16 44.21
C MET A 204 0.29 0.98 43.28
N VAL A 205 -0.33 1.09 42.10
CA VAL A 205 -0.05 2.18 41.14
C VAL A 205 -0.60 3.51 41.64
N VAL A 206 -1.85 3.54 42.15
CA VAL A 206 -2.46 4.77 42.68
C VAL A 206 -1.71 5.27 43.93
N CYS A 207 -1.22 4.37 44.78
CA CYS A 207 -0.38 4.68 45.93
C CYS A 207 1.08 5.01 45.57
N GLY A 208 1.48 4.90 44.30
CA GLY A 208 2.84 5.19 43.82
C GLY A 208 3.88 4.11 44.16
N TRP A 209 3.48 2.95 44.68
CA TRP A 209 4.36 1.81 44.98
C TRP A 209 4.76 1.00 43.75
N ARG A 210 4.07 1.20 42.62
CA ARG A 210 4.38 0.54 41.35
C ARG A 210 4.22 1.50 40.18
N LYS A 211 5.02 1.30 39.13
CA LYS A 211 4.85 2.00 37.84
C LYS A 211 3.53 1.56 37.19
N ASP A 212 2.85 2.49 36.53
CA ASP A 212 1.64 2.17 35.78
C ASP A 212 2.00 1.22 34.63
N PRO A 213 1.24 0.13 34.38
CA PRO A 213 1.58 -0.83 33.35
C PRO A 213 1.54 -0.24 31.92
N PHE A 214 0.83 0.86 31.70
CA PHE A 214 0.78 1.52 30.38
C PHE A 214 1.82 2.63 30.23
N ASP A 215 2.46 3.04 31.32
CA ASP A 215 3.57 4.01 31.32
C ASP A 215 4.85 3.31 30.80
N THR A 216 4.91 3.17 29.48
CA THR A 216 5.98 2.46 28.74
C THR A 216 6.96 3.41 28.06
N TYR A 217 6.78 4.72 28.21
CA TYR A 217 7.52 5.75 27.47
C TYR A 217 9.04 5.65 27.64
N ASP A 218 9.56 5.48 28.86
CA ASP A 218 11.00 5.30 29.08
C ASP A 218 11.59 4.10 28.32
N TRP A 219 10.82 3.00 28.23
CA TRP A 219 11.24 1.81 27.49
C TRP A 219 11.24 2.08 25.99
N MET A 220 10.23 2.79 25.48
CA MET A 220 10.16 3.21 24.09
C MET A 220 11.32 4.15 23.73
N ASP A 221 11.57 5.17 24.55
CA ASP A 221 12.68 6.12 24.35
C ASP A 221 14.03 5.41 24.33
N ALA A 222 14.25 4.47 25.24
CA ALA A 222 15.46 3.64 25.25
C ALA A 222 15.59 2.81 23.97
N LEU A 223 14.49 2.23 23.48
CA LEU A 223 14.45 1.47 22.23
C LEU A 223 14.79 2.37 21.03
N HIS A 224 14.18 3.56 20.93
CA HIS A 224 14.42 4.49 19.84
C HIS A 224 15.84 5.02 19.84
N LYS A 225 16.39 5.35 21.01
CA LYS A 225 17.78 5.77 21.16
C LYS A 225 18.75 4.68 20.71
N LYS A 226 18.49 3.42 21.10
CA LYS A 226 19.33 2.26 20.72
C LYS A 226 19.40 2.09 19.20
N PHE A 227 18.29 2.27 18.50
CA PHE A 227 18.20 2.05 17.05
C PHE A 227 18.23 3.33 16.22
N GLN A 228 18.49 4.50 16.84
CA GLN A 228 18.49 5.81 16.19
C GLN A 228 17.21 6.10 15.39
N LEU A 229 16.07 5.73 15.98
CA LEU A 229 14.75 5.89 15.37
C LEU A 229 14.12 7.23 15.78
N ASN A 230 13.37 7.82 14.86
CA ASN A 230 12.57 9.03 15.10
C ASN A 230 11.08 8.65 14.99
N PRO A 231 10.45 8.22 16.08
CA PRO A 231 9.05 7.79 16.07
C PRO A 231 8.07 8.96 15.90
N ILE A 232 6.84 8.66 15.49
CA ILE A 232 5.71 9.60 15.49
C ILE A 232 4.65 9.06 16.45
N TYR A 233 4.18 9.90 17.38
CA TYR A 233 3.14 9.54 18.34
C TYR A 233 1.84 10.26 18.01
N PHE A 234 0.74 9.51 17.96
CA PHE A 234 -0.61 10.00 17.83
C PHE A 234 -1.32 9.81 19.18
N PHE A 235 -1.47 10.89 19.93
CA PHE A 235 -2.16 10.86 21.22
C PHE A 235 -3.65 11.16 21.03
N LEU A 236 -4.50 10.26 21.51
CA LEU A 236 -5.93 10.55 21.61
C LEU A 236 -6.17 11.45 22.84
N VAL A 237 -6.34 12.75 22.58
CA VAL A 237 -6.54 13.76 23.63
C VAL A 237 -8.01 14.16 23.84
N ALA A 238 -8.93 13.62 23.04
CA ALA A 238 -10.36 13.87 23.20
C ALA A 238 -10.90 13.16 24.45
N ALA A 239 -11.66 13.90 25.26
CA ALA A 239 -12.24 13.47 26.53
C ALA A 239 -13.59 12.78 26.36
#